data_AF-A0A2E7PNJ2-F1
#
_entry.id   AF-A0A2E7PNJ2-F1
#
_cell.length_a   1.000
_cell.length_b   1.000
_cell.length_c   1.000
_cell.angle_alpha   90.00
_cell.angle_beta   90.00
_cell.angle_gamma   90.00
#
_symmetry.space_group_name_H-M   'P 1'
#
loop_
_entity.id
_entity.type
_entity.pdbx_description
1 polymer ?
#
loop_
_entity_poly.entity_id
_entity_poly.type
_entity_poly.pdbx_seq_one_letter_code
_entity_poly.pdbx_strand_id
1 'polypeptide(L)' 'YQMKYLENFVGMFTCDVGDLSQVLHMWRYADQGDRECRRDAMYQDPGWLEYVKTLKESGLLVRMENKILRPVPFSPMQ' A
#
# COMPACT_ATOMS: atom_id res chain seq x y z
N TYR A 1 3.34 2.40 -10.45
CA TYR A 1 2.31 3.40 -10.08
C TYR A 1 2.43 3.86 -8.64
N GLN A 2 2.31 2.99 -7.63
CA GLN A 2 2.34 3.41 -6.22
C GLN A 2 3.57 4.24 -5.82
N MET A 3 4.78 3.80 -6.20
CA MET A 3 6.03 4.54 -5.92
C MET A 3 6.05 5.97 -6.49
N LYS A 4 5.29 6.23 -7.57
CA LYS A 4 5.20 7.57 -8.19
C LYS A 4 4.35 8.55 -7.38
N TYR A 5 3.35 8.06 -6.63
CA TYR A 5 2.31 8.89 -6.01
C TYR A 5 2.32 8.88 -4.49
N LEU A 6 2.59 7.73 -3.87
CA LEU A 6 2.45 7.58 -2.43
C LEU A 6 3.68 8.12 -1.69
N GLU A 7 4.86 8.02 -2.32
CA GLU A 7 6.17 8.38 -1.76
C GLU A 7 6.42 7.73 -0.37
N ASN A 8 7.55 8.03 0.28
CA ASN A 8 7.86 7.55 1.64
C ASN A 8 7.63 6.03 1.84
N PHE A 9 8.06 5.24 0.87
CA PHE A 9 7.98 3.78 0.91
C PHE A 9 8.86 3.25 2.05
N VAL A 10 8.27 2.45 2.94
CA VAL A 10 8.99 1.85 4.07
C VAL A 10 9.57 0.49 3.68
N GLY A 11 8.80 -0.32 2.94
CA GLY A 11 9.24 -1.64 2.51
C GLY A 11 8.11 -2.52 1.99
N MET A 12 8.49 -3.61 1.35
CA MET A 12 7.61 -4.66 0.85
C MET A 12 8.21 -6.02 1.19
N PHE A 13 7.37 -6.92 1.67
CA PHE A 13 7.75 -8.18 2.28
C PHE A 13 6.80 -9.29 1.82
N THR A 14 7.31 -10.51 1.75
CA THR A 14 6.51 -11.73 1.59
C THR A 14 6.43 -12.44 2.94
N CYS A 15 5.29 -13.08 3.23
CA CYS A 15 5.16 -13.88 4.45
C CYS A 15 5.89 -15.22 4.29
N ASP A 16 6.96 -15.40 5.05
CA ASP A 16 7.73 -16.65 5.12
C ASP A 16 7.18 -17.62 6.19
N VAL A 17 6.63 -17.08 7.29
CA VAL A 17 6.01 -17.84 8.38
C VAL A 17 4.71 -17.14 8.79
N GLY A 18 3.57 -17.85 8.71
CA GLY A 18 2.24 -17.31 9.01
C GLY A 18 1.24 -17.52 7.87
N ASP A 19 0.51 -16.47 7.49
CA ASP A 19 -0.40 -16.47 6.34
C ASP A 19 0.41 -16.45 5.03
N LEU A 20 0.78 -17.64 4.54
CA LEU A 20 1.61 -17.82 3.36
C LEU A 20 0.94 -17.26 2.10
N SER A 21 1.73 -17.00 1.06
CA SER A 21 1.27 -16.36 -0.18
C SER A 21 0.72 -14.94 0.01
N GLN A 22 1.07 -14.30 1.12
CA GLN A 22 0.73 -12.91 1.41
C GLN A 22 1.91 -11.97 1.09
N VAL A 23 1.57 -10.82 0.51
CA VAL A 23 2.47 -9.66 0.39
C VAL A 23 2.03 -8.58 1.39
N LEU A 24 3.00 -8.00 2.08
CA LEU A 24 2.82 -6.84 2.96
C LEU A 24 3.67 -5.68 2.44
N HIS A 25 3.08 -4.51 2.28
CA HIS A 25 3.81 -3.29 1.95
C HIS A 25 3.42 -2.14 2.89
N MET A 26 4.39 -1.30 3.25
CA MET A 26 4.20 -0.21 4.20
C MET A 26 4.58 1.13 3.58
N TRP A 27 3.77 2.13 3.91
CA TRP A 27 3.90 3.51 3.42
C TRP A 27 3.73 4.45 4.60
N ARG A 28 4.55 5.49 4.65
CA ARG A 28 4.42 6.55 5.65
C ARG A 28 3.73 7.77 5.05
N TYR A 29 2.80 8.34 5.80
CA TYR A 29 2.09 9.57 5.46
C TYR A 29 2.27 10.58 6.58
N ALA A 30 2.16 11.87 6.26
CA ALA A 30 2.20 12.92 7.27
C ALA A 30 0.96 12.84 8.19
N ASP A 31 -0.20 12.66 7.57
CA ASP A 31 -1.49 12.46 8.22
C ASP A 31 -2.47 11.73 7.27
N GLN A 32 -3.73 11.63 7.69
CA GLN A 32 -4.77 10.96 6.91
C GLN A 32 -5.18 11.75 5.66
N GLY A 33 -5.14 13.09 5.69
CA GLY A 33 -5.48 13.93 4.55
C GLY A 33 -4.42 13.88 3.45
N ASP A 34 -3.13 13.86 3.82
CA ASP A 34 -2.01 13.61 2.92
C ASP A 34 -2.15 12.25 2.21
N ARG A 35 -2.49 11.20 2.97
CA ARG A 35 -2.78 9.87 2.41
C ARG A 35 -3.91 9.91 1.39
N GLU A 36 -5.02 10.57 1.71
CA GLU A 36 -6.18 10.65 0.82
C GLU A 36 -5.84 11.38 -0.47
N CYS A 37 -5.22 12.58 -0.37
CA CYS A 37 -4.81 13.36 -1.53
C CYS A 37 -3.89 12.57 -2.49
N ARG A 38 -2.87 11.88 -1.96
CA ARG A 38 -1.94 11.07 -2.78
C ARG A 38 -2.61 9.89 -3.44
N ARG A 39 -3.49 9.20 -2.71
CA ARG A 39 -4.23 8.05 -3.25
C ARG A 39 -5.21 8.51 -4.31
N ASP A 40 -5.93 9.61 -4.09
CA ASP A 40 -6.87 10.16 -5.07
C ASP A 40 -6.14 10.55 -6.35
N ALA A 41 -4.99 11.23 -6.25
CA ALA A 41 -4.14 11.53 -7.41
C ALA A 41 -3.71 10.26 -8.17
N MET A 42 -3.34 9.19 -7.46
CA MET A 42 -3.02 7.90 -8.09
C MET A 42 -4.25 7.28 -8.80
N TYR A 43 -5.45 7.41 -8.24
CA TYR A 43 -6.68 6.90 -8.85
C TYR A 43 -7.14 7.69 -10.07
N GLN A 44 -6.63 8.91 -10.28
CA GLN A 44 -6.83 9.66 -11.52
C GLN A 44 -5.90 9.20 -12.66
N ASP A 45 -4.88 8.37 -12.40
CA ASP A 45 -3.98 7.84 -13.43
C ASP A 45 -4.63 6.65 -14.17
N PRO A 46 -4.92 6.74 -15.48
CA PRO A 46 -5.51 5.64 -16.23
C PRO A 46 -4.67 4.35 -16.20
N GLY A 47 -3.34 4.47 -16.12
CA GLY A 47 -2.45 3.32 -16.03
C GLY A 47 -2.59 2.56 -14.72
N TRP A 48 -2.94 3.25 -13.62
CA TRP A 48 -3.26 2.59 -12.35
C TRP A 48 -4.57 1.80 -12.45
N LEU A 49 -5.61 2.38 -13.08
CA LEU A 49 -6.89 1.70 -13.26
C LEU A 49 -6.77 0.44 -14.12
N GLU A 50 -5.99 0.51 -15.20
CA GLU A 50 -5.72 -0.66 -16.05
C GLU A 50 -4.97 -1.76 -15.28
N TYR A 51 -3.95 -1.38 -14.50
CA TYR A 51 -3.24 -2.34 -13.63
C TYR A 51 -4.19 -3.02 -12.62
N VAL A 52 -5.07 -2.25 -11.97
CA VAL A 52 -6.05 -2.80 -11.02
C VAL A 52 -7.01 -3.77 -11.71
N LYS A 53 -7.43 -3.47 -12.95
CA LYS A 53 -8.26 -4.36 -13.75
C LYS A 53 -7.52 -5.67 -14.07
N THR A 54 -6.29 -5.61 -14.60
CA THR A 54 -5.48 -6.80 -14.87
C THR A 54 -5.25 -7.63 -13.61
N LEU A 55 -4.98 -7.00 -12.47
CA LEU A 55 -4.81 -7.70 -11.20
C LEU A 55 -6.08 -8.45 -10.77
N LYS A 56 -7.26 -7.82 -10.89
CA LYS A 56 -8.55 -8.47 -10.60
C LYS A 56 -8.80 -9.66 -11.53
N GLU A 57 -8.52 -9.51 -12.82
CA GLU A 57 -8.72 -10.55 -13.83
C GLU A 57 -7.75 -11.73 -13.67
N SER A 58 -6.55 -11.49 -13.11
CA SER A 58 -5.53 -12.54 -12.92
C SER A 58 -5.91 -13.64 -11.92
N GLY A 59 -6.88 -13.39 -11.03
CA GLY A 59 -7.23 -14.30 -9.93
C GLY A 59 -6.18 -14.41 -8.82
N LEU A 60 -5.07 -13.67 -8.90
CA LEU A 60 -3.99 -13.71 -7.91
C LEU A 60 -4.37 -13.01 -6.60
N LEU A 61 -5.23 -12.00 -6.66
CA LEU A 61 -5.67 -11.23 -5.49
C LEU A 61 -6.92 -11.86 -4.87
N VAL A 62 -6.73 -12.70 -3.85
CA VAL A 62 -7.81 -13.39 -3.13
C VAL A 62 -8.39 -12.53 -2.00
N ARG A 63 -7.54 -11.84 -1.23
CA ARG A 63 -7.92 -11.02 -0.08
C ARG A 63 -7.02 -9.78 0.00
N MET A 64 -7.59 -8.65 0.39
CA MET A 64 -6.86 -7.41 0.67
C MET A 64 -7.31 -6.85 2.01
N GLU A 65 -6.36 -6.43 2.84
CA GLU A 65 -6.61 -5.71 4.08
C GLU A 65 -5.58 -4.57 4.25
N ASN A 66 -5.96 -3.53 4.97
CA ASN A 66 -5.06 -2.44 5.33
C ASN A 66 -5.36 -1.93 6.74
N LYS A 67 -4.33 -1.44 7.42
CA LYS A 67 -4.41 -0.86 8.77
C LYS A 67 -3.66 0.46 8.79
N ILE A 68 -4.17 1.42 9.56
CA ILE A 68 -3.45 2.67 9.87
C ILE A 68 -2.79 2.47 11.23
N LEU A 69 -1.46 2.61 11.26
CA LEU A 69 -0.66 2.42 12.45
C LEU A 69 -0.17 3.79 12.93
N ARG A 70 -0.28 4.05 14.24
CA ARG A 70 0.39 5.17 14.88
C ARG A 70 1.61 4.63 15.63
N PRO A 71 2.82 5.14 15.37
CA PRO A 71 4.00 4.70 16.12
C PRO A 71 3.86 5.10 17.59
N VAL A 72 4.28 4.20 18.47
CA VAL A 72 4.45 4.51 19.90
C VAL A 72 5.71 5.37 20.12
N PRO A 73 5.84 6.12 21.23
CA PRO A 73 6.91 7.11 21.40
C PRO A 73 8.35 6.57 21.28
N PHE A 74 8.57 5.30 21.60
CA PHE A 74 9.90 4.67 21.52
C PHE A 74 10.13 3.87 20.23
N SER A 75 9.17 3.87 19.30
CA SER A 75 9.37 3.25 17.99
C SER A 75 10.50 3.96 17.25
N PRO A 76 11.52 3.25 16.71
CA PRO A 76 12.53 3.87 15.86
C PRO A 76 11.95 4.50 14.59
N MET A 77 10.81 3.98 14.14
CA MET A 77 10.01 4.58 13.07
C MET A 77 9.08 5.62 13.69
N GLN A 78 9.56 6.87 13.78
CA GLN A 78 8.74 8.06 14.06
C GLN A 78 8.41 8.75 12.75
#